data_AF-A0A1Y2TQ50-F1
#
_entry.id   AF-A0A1Y2TQ50-F1
#
_cell.length_a   1.000
_cell.length_b   1.000
_cell.length_c   1.000
_cell.angle_alpha   90.00
_cell.angle_beta   90.00
_cell.angle_gamma   90.00
#
_symmetry.space_group_name_H-M   'P 1'
#
loop_
_entity.id
_entity.type
_entity.pdbx_description
1 polymer ?
#
loop_
_entity_poly.entity_id
_entity_poly.type
_entity_poly.pdbx_seq_one_letter_code
_entity_poly.pdbx_strand_id
1 'polypeptide(L)'
;MVQIADCGDSVAATKTLGCKFDTMLQRWIPVDCYGKAHSELFLAKYPRKWYYDTNLEYEMDDAIARKGEHQVSFTPSDYHKRHCSYTWELTSRALREQ
;
A
#
# COMPACT_ATOMS: atom_id res chain seq x y z
N MET A 1 -8.55 27.05 -5.28
CA MET A 1 -7.59 26.01 -5.75
C MET A 1 -7.66 24.88 -4.75
N VAL A 2 -7.89 23.64 -5.20
CA VAL A 2 -7.84 22.46 -4.32
C VAL A 2 -6.38 22.12 -4.08
N GLN A 3 -5.95 22.05 -2.81
CA GLN A 3 -4.60 21.62 -2.46
C GLN A 3 -4.60 20.10 -2.29
N ILE A 4 -3.76 19.40 -3.07
CA ILE A 4 -3.59 17.95 -2.95
C ILE A 4 -2.66 17.69 -1.75
N ALA A 5 -3.13 16.90 -0.78
CA ALA A 5 -2.33 16.48 0.34
C ALA A 5 -1.21 15.51 -0.10
N ASP A 6 -0.04 15.65 0.50
CA ASP A 6 1.16 14.85 0.20
C ASP A 6 1.70 14.18 1.48
N CYS A 7 2.52 13.14 1.32
CA CYS A 7 3.15 12.39 2.41
C CYS A 7 4.67 12.56 2.50
N GLY A 8 5.28 13.35 1.62
CA GLY A 8 6.72 13.54 1.54
C GLY A 8 7.50 12.30 1.10
N ASP A 9 8.82 12.45 0.98
CA ASP A 9 9.71 11.46 0.37
C ASP A 9 10.48 10.58 1.38
N SER A 10 10.13 10.63 2.67
CA SER A 10 10.80 9.83 3.70
C SER A 10 9.83 9.27 4.74
N VAL A 11 10.18 8.13 5.33
CA VAL A 11 9.41 7.54 6.44
C VAL A 11 9.25 8.53 7.60
N ALA A 12 10.26 9.34 7.90
CA ALA A 12 10.17 10.37 8.94
C ALA A 12 9.14 11.46 8.57
N ALA A 13 9.15 11.93 7.32
CA ALA A 13 8.18 12.92 6.83
C ALA A 13 6.75 12.36 6.84
N THR A 14 6.53 11.14 6.32
CA THR A 14 5.21 10.49 6.27
C THR A 14 4.58 10.34 7.66
N LYS A 15 5.39 9.97 8.67
CA LYS A 15 4.96 9.88 10.07
C LYS A 15 4.61 11.25 10.65
N THR A 16 5.41 12.27 10.34
CA THR A 16 5.17 13.65 10.80
C THR A 16 3.87 14.22 10.20
N LEU A 17 3.59 13.89 8.95
CA LEU A 17 2.39 14.29 8.21
C LEU A 17 1.16 13.42 8.53
N GLY A 18 1.29 12.41 9.40
CA GLY A 18 0.18 11.55 9.81
C GLY A 18 -0.31 10.57 8.75
N CYS A 19 0.47 10.35 7.68
CA CYS A 19 0.11 9.43 6.61
C CYS A 19 0.04 7.97 7.09
N LYS A 20 -0.69 7.15 6.34
CA LYS A 20 -0.83 5.72 6.57
C LYS A 20 -0.25 4.95 5.41
N PHE A 21 0.46 3.87 5.71
CA PHE A 21 0.95 2.97 4.68
C PHE A 21 -0.18 2.03 4.23
N ASP A 22 -0.56 2.11 2.97
CA ASP A 22 -1.48 1.19 2.34
C ASP A 22 -0.69 0.02 1.74
N THR A 23 -0.76 -1.15 2.39
CA THR A 23 -0.01 -2.33 1.97
C THR A 23 -0.43 -2.87 0.61
N MET A 24 -1.70 -2.71 0.19
CA MET A 24 -2.09 -3.08 -1.18
C MET A 24 -1.53 -2.12 -2.21
N LEU A 25 -1.50 -0.83 -1.91
CA LEU A 25 -0.94 0.19 -2.81
C LEU A 25 0.59 0.23 -2.78
N GLN A 26 1.22 -0.32 -1.73
CA GLN A 26 2.64 -0.20 -1.41
C GLN A 26 3.10 1.26 -1.37
N ARG A 27 2.29 2.13 -0.74
CA ARG A 27 2.55 3.58 -0.68
C ARG A 27 1.99 4.22 0.59
N TRP A 28 2.64 5.28 1.05
CA TRP A 28 2.14 6.18 2.09
C TRP A 28 1.08 7.12 1.52
N ILE A 29 -0.09 7.17 2.15
CA ILE A 29 -1.28 7.90 1.68
C ILE A 29 -1.79 8.83 2.80
N PRO A 30 -2.26 10.05 2.47
CA PRO A 30 -2.89 10.92 3.46
C PRO A 30 -4.03 10.19 4.17
N VAL A 31 -4.18 10.42 5.48
CA VAL A 31 -5.12 9.64 6.30
C VAL A 31 -6.57 9.71 5.80
N ASP A 32 -6.99 10.87 5.28
CA ASP A 32 -8.33 11.09 4.74
C ASP A 32 -8.59 10.27 3.45
N CYS A 33 -7.52 9.92 2.73
CA CYS A 33 -7.57 9.08 1.55
C CYS A 33 -7.38 7.59 1.87
N TYR A 34 -7.05 7.22 3.12
CA TYR A 34 -6.70 5.84 3.46
C TYR A 34 -7.93 4.96 3.68
N GLY A 35 -8.32 4.23 2.64
CA GLY A 35 -9.39 3.24 2.66
C GLY A 35 -9.01 1.92 3.35
N LYS A 36 -8.66 1.93 4.65
CA LYS A 36 -8.17 0.76 5.40
C LYS A 36 -9.00 -0.51 5.16
N ALA A 37 -10.33 -0.43 5.31
CA ALA A 37 -11.20 -1.59 5.16
C ALA A 37 -11.14 -2.21 3.75
N HIS A 38 -10.96 -1.38 2.72
CA HIS A 38 -10.84 -1.83 1.34
C HIS A 38 -9.50 -2.51 1.07
N SER A 39 -8.40 -1.91 1.56
CA SER A 39 -7.07 -2.51 1.48
C SER A 39 -7.03 -3.88 2.18
N GLU A 40 -7.56 -3.98 3.41
CA GLU A 40 -7.63 -5.24 4.14
C GLU A 40 -8.51 -6.29 3.47
N LEU A 41 -9.62 -5.90 2.82
CA LEU A 41 -10.45 -6.82 2.05
C LEU A 41 -9.66 -7.50 0.92
N PHE A 42 -8.82 -6.74 0.22
CA PHE A 42 -7.98 -7.27 -0.86
C PHE A 42 -6.84 -8.16 -0.32
N LEU A 43 -6.25 -7.77 0.81
CA LEU A 43 -5.21 -8.54 1.50
C LEU A 43 -5.73 -9.86 2.09
N ALA A 44 -6.98 -9.90 2.55
CA ALA A 44 -7.56 -11.07 3.21
C ALA A 44 -7.88 -12.22 2.24
N LYS A 45 -8.03 -11.94 0.95
CA LYS A 45 -8.43 -12.95 -0.05
C LYS A 45 -7.33 -13.97 -0.36
N TYR A 46 -6.08 -13.75 0.05
CA TYR A 46 -4.93 -14.57 -0.34
C TYR A 46 -3.84 -14.65 0.74
N PRO A 47 -2.94 -15.64 0.68
CA PRO A 47 -1.77 -15.69 1.55
C PRO A 47 -0.92 -14.44 1.39
N ARG A 48 -0.65 -13.76 2.51
CA ARG A 48 0.21 -12.57 2.55
C ARG A 48 1.66 -13.03 2.62
N LYS A 49 2.37 -12.89 1.49
CA LYS A 49 3.78 -13.25 1.37
C LYS A 49 4.55 -12.11 0.73
N TRP A 50 5.57 -11.67 1.44
CA TRP A 50 6.44 -10.56 1.09
C TRP A 50 7.88 -11.04 1.15
N TYR A 51 8.76 -10.49 0.34
CA TYR A 51 10.13 -10.96 0.24
C TYR A 51 11.11 -9.79 0.18
N TYR A 52 12.31 -9.99 0.71
CA TYR A 52 13.40 -9.02 0.63
C TYR A 52 14.15 -9.08 -0.71
N ASP A 53 13.98 -10.15 -1.47
CA ASP A 53 14.70 -10.44 -2.71
C ASP A 53 13.79 -10.84 -3.88
N THR A 54 14.31 -10.70 -5.09
CA THR A 54 13.59 -11.01 -6.34
C THR A 54 13.40 -12.51 -6.58
N ASN A 55 14.18 -13.38 -5.92
CA ASN A 55 14.09 -14.83 -6.08
C ASN A 55 13.03 -15.45 -5.17
N LEU A 56 12.47 -14.65 -4.25
CA LEU A 56 11.45 -15.05 -3.26
C LEU A 56 11.99 -16.08 -2.26
N GLU A 57 13.26 -15.96 -1.86
CA GLU A 57 13.92 -16.87 -0.91
C GLU A 57 13.85 -16.38 0.54
N TYR A 58 13.97 -15.06 0.75
CA TYR A 58 14.00 -14.44 2.07
C TYR A 58 12.66 -13.75 2.35
N GLU A 59 11.76 -14.51 3.00
CA GLU A 59 10.43 -14.01 3.37
C GLU A 59 10.52 -12.90 4.43
N MET A 60 9.77 -11.83 4.21
CA MET A 60 9.53 -10.72 5.13
C MET A 60 8.22 -10.98 5.88
N ASP A 61 8.27 -10.88 7.21
CA ASP A 61 7.08 -10.98 8.05
C ASP A 61 6.02 -9.94 7.64
N ASP A 62 4.76 -10.35 7.56
CA ASP A 62 3.62 -9.49 7.23
C ASP A 62 3.54 -8.25 8.15
N ALA A 63 3.86 -8.40 9.44
CA ALA A 63 3.89 -7.30 10.40
C ALA A 63 5.02 -6.30 10.10
N ILE A 64 6.09 -6.71 9.43
CA ILE A 64 7.14 -5.81 8.95
C ILE A 64 6.70 -5.12 7.66
N ALA A 65 6.19 -5.87 6.68
CA ALA A 65 5.71 -5.33 5.41
C ALA A 65 4.61 -4.27 5.62
N ARG A 66 3.72 -4.48 6.60
CA ARG A 66 2.63 -3.56 6.92
C ARG A 66 3.09 -2.24 7.55
N LYS A 67 4.33 -2.15 8.05
CA LYS A 67 4.87 -0.89 8.57
C LYS A 67 5.26 0.08 7.45
N GLY A 68 5.58 -0.41 6.25
CA GLY A 68 5.99 0.44 5.12
C GLY A 68 7.35 1.11 5.30
N GLU A 69 8.16 0.62 6.24
CA GLU A 69 9.49 1.17 6.58
C GLU A 69 10.63 0.45 5.83
N HIS A 70 10.28 -0.55 5.01
CA HIS A 70 11.19 -1.24 4.12
C HIS A 70 11.40 -0.45 2.81
N GLN A 71 12.57 -0.60 2.19
CA GLN A 71 12.88 0.03 0.90
C GLN A 71 12.09 -0.61 -0.26
N VAL A 72 11.98 -1.94 -0.25
CA VAL A 72 11.28 -2.72 -1.27
C VAL A 72 10.66 -3.95 -0.63
N SER A 73 9.50 -4.37 -1.15
CA SER A 73 8.93 -5.69 -0.89
C SER A 73 8.66 -6.38 -2.23
N PHE A 74 9.22 -7.57 -2.39
CA PHE A 74 8.94 -8.42 -3.54
C PHE A 74 7.77 -9.35 -3.21
N THR A 75 7.01 -9.71 -4.23
CA THR A 75 5.80 -10.53 -4.09
C THR A 75 5.70 -11.53 -5.24
N PRO A 76 4.99 -12.65 -5.05
CA PRO A 76 4.71 -13.55 -6.16
C PRO A 76 3.89 -12.85 -7.26
N SER A 77 4.00 -13.32 -8.50
CA SER A 77 3.42 -12.65 -9.67
C SER A 77 1.90 -12.48 -9.64
N ASP A 78 1.19 -13.31 -8.87
CA ASP A 78 -0.25 -13.21 -8.68
C ASP A 78 -0.65 -11.93 -7.91
N TYR A 79 0.25 -11.36 -7.11
CA TYR A 79 0.06 -10.09 -6.42
C TYR A 79 -0.13 -8.93 -7.39
N HIS A 80 0.60 -8.92 -8.50
CA HIS A 80 0.50 -7.85 -9.50
C HIS A 80 -0.94 -7.68 -10.02
N LYS A 81 -1.63 -8.79 -10.35
CA LYS A 81 -3.02 -8.75 -10.83
C LYS A 81 -3.98 -8.18 -9.78
N ARG A 82 -3.75 -8.52 -8.51
CA ARG A 82 -4.56 -8.03 -7.37
C ARG A 82 -4.32 -6.56 -7.10
N HIS A 83 -3.06 -6.15 -7.06
CA HIS A 83 -2.65 -4.76 -6.92
C HIS A 83 -3.28 -3.89 -8.02
N CYS A 84 -3.20 -4.33 -9.28
CA CYS A 84 -3.85 -3.62 -10.38
C CYS A 84 -5.37 -3.52 -10.20
N SER A 85 -6.05 -4.61 -9.84
CA SER A 85 -7.51 -4.57 -9.63
C SER A 85 -7.89 -3.60 -8.50
N TYR A 86 -7.12 -3.61 -7.41
CA TYR A 86 -7.29 -2.69 -6.29
C TYR A 86 -7.12 -1.22 -6.69
N THR A 87 -6.05 -0.89 -7.43
CA THR A 87 -5.81 0.48 -7.88
C THR A 87 -6.91 0.97 -8.82
N TRP A 88 -7.41 0.11 -9.72
CA TRP A 88 -8.56 0.43 -10.57
C TRP A 88 -9.83 0.75 -9.76
N GLU A 89 -10.12 -0.04 -8.72
CA GLU A 89 -11.27 0.22 -7.85
C GLU A 89 -11.12 1.52 -7.06
N LEU A 90 -9.93 1.79 -6.51
CA LEU A 90 -9.63 3.06 -5.83
C LEU A 90 -9.81 4.26 -6.76
N THR A 91 -9.22 4.22 -7.96
CA THR A 91 -9.36 5.31 -8.95
C THR A 91 -10.81 5.49 -9.36
N SER A 92 -11.55 4.39 -9.59
CA SER A 92 -12.97 4.46 -9.94
C SER A 92 -13.82 5.09 -8.83
N ARG A 93 -13.49 4.85 -7.55
CA ARG A 93 -14.15 5.50 -6.40
C ARG A 93 -13.81 6.98 -6.35
N ALA A 94 -12.53 7.33 -6.45
CA ALA A 94 -12.08 8.72 -6.45
C ALA A 94 -12.71 9.54 -7.60
N LEU A 95 -12.94 8.95 -8.77
CA LEU A 95 -13.64 9.60 -9.88
C LEU A 95 -15.14 9.82 -9.62
N ARG A 96 -15.78 9.00 -8.78
CA ARG A 96 -17.20 9.14 -8.42
C ARG A 96 -17.43 10.14 -7.29
N GLU A 97 -16.41 10.41 -6.49
CA GLU A 97 -16.45 11.29 -5.32
C GLU A 97 -15.91 12.70 -5.61
N GLN A 98 -15.63 13.02 -6.88
CA GLN A 98 -15.32 14.37 -7.38
C GLN A 98 -16.57 15.23 -7.51
#